data_AF-A0AAW1M1L3-F1
#
_entry.id   AF-A0AAW1M1L3-F1
#
_cell.length_a   1.000
_cell.length_b   1.000
_cell.length_c   1.000
_cell.angle_alpha   90.00
_cell.angle_beta   90.00
_cell.angle_gamma   90.00
#
_symmetry.space_group_name_H-M   'P 1'
#
loop_
_entity.id
_entity.type
_entity.pdbx_description
1 polymer ?
#
loop_
_entity_poly.entity_id
_entity_poly.type
_entity_poly.pdbx_seq_one_letter_code
_entity_poly.pdbx_strand_id
1 'polypeptide(L)'
;MFRGGVTESMKTQRKVTDSAPCITLSPTERATMFRVQVLTKKKQLGHTVYLDRRGAAKKPRKYFPELREQIRTQIEQFPVEENRYGRNKSEKKYLSPDLNMNRLYIAFKKKYPQTIATYRCFYDVFKKDFPNLRFARPRSDTCSTCDLYQNKMRCSADPIEKAQIRSSSKKSRSC
;
A
#
# COMPACT_ATOMS: atom_id res chain seq x y z
N MET A 1 -39.62 27.37 -86.55
CA MET A 1 -38.22 27.83 -86.40
C MET A 1 -38.10 28.35 -84.97
N PHE A 2 -37.37 27.84 -83.98
CA PHE A 2 -36.20 26.96 -83.80
C PHE A 2 -36.40 26.23 -82.44
N ARG A 3 -36.32 24.89 -82.35
CA ARG A 3 -35.28 24.10 -81.63
C ARG A 3 -34.46 24.95 -80.64
N GLY A 4 -34.42 24.71 -79.32
CA GLY A 4 -34.11 23.47 -78.61
C GLY A 4 -32.88 23.75 -77.72
N GLY A 5 -32.80 23.19 -76.50
CA GLY A 5 -31.57 23.29 -75.70
C GLY A 5 -31.77 23.10 -74.20
N VAL A 6 -31.87 21.85 -73.76
CA VAL A 6 -31.69 21.42 -72.37
C VAL A 6 -30.19 21.36 -72.10
N THR A 7 -29.66 22.05 -71.09
CA THR A 7 -28.27 21.87 -70.66
C THR A 7 -28.21 20.99 -69.42
N GLU A 8 -27.65 19.81 -69.65
CA GLU A 8 -27.50 18.68 -68.75
C GLU A 8 -26.43 18.95 -67.68
N SER A 9 -26.75 18.61 -66.43
CA SER A 9 -25.83 18.66 -65.30
C SER A 9 -24.75 17.58 -65.43
N MET A 10 -23.50 17.98 -65.70
CA MET A 10 -22.36 17.08 -65.63
C MET A 10 -21.96 16.82 -64.17
N LYS A 11 -22.42 15.69 -63.61
CA LYS A 11 -21.86 15.09 -62.40
C LYS A 11 -20.46 14.56 -62.73
N THR A 12 -19.41 15.27 -62.32
CA THR A 12 -18.04 14.75 -62.34
C THR A 12 -17.92 13.65 -61.28
N GLN A 13 -18.05 12.39 -61.69
CA GLN A 13 -17.64 11.26 -60.86
C GLN A 13 -16.12 11.25 -60.75
N ARG A 14 -15.59 11.66 -59.59
CA ARG A 14 -14.21 11.37 -59.23
C ARG A 14 -14.14 9.88 -58.88
N LYS A 15 -13.53 9.07 -59.76
CA LYS A 15 -13.13 7.70 -59.44
C LYS A 15 -12.15 7.76 -58.27
N VAL A 16 -12.56 7.24 -57.12
CA VAL A 16 -11.64 6.94 -56.01
C VAL A 16 -10.86 5.72 -56.48
N THR A 17 -9.62 5.92 -56.89
CA THR A 17 -8.68 4.81 -57.08
C THR A 17 -8.30 4.30 -55.70
N ASP A 18 -8.83 3.13 -55.33
CA ASP A 18 -8.31 2.32 -54.24
C ASP A 18 -6.90 1.82 -54.63
N SER A 19 -5.89 2.64 -54.37
CA SER A 19 -4.54 2.16 -54.18
C SER A 19 -4.11 2.57 -52.78
N ALA A 20 -4.42 1.72 -51.81
CA ALA A 20 -3.87 1.86 -50.47
C ALA A 20 -2.35 1.67 -50.56
N PRO A 21 -1.52 2.70 -50.28
CA PRO A 21 -0.11 2.45 -50.07
C PRO A 21 0.01 1.64 -48.78
N CYS A 22 0.57 0.44 -48.87
CA CYS A 22 0.95 -0.36 -47.72
C CYS A 22 2.11 0.33 -46.99
N ILE A 23 1.79 1.31 -46.15
CA ILE A 23 2.76 1.95 -45.27
C ILE A 23 3.13 0.91 -44.19
N THR A 24 4.22 0.19 -44.41
CA THR A 24 4.82 -0.71 -43.43
C THR A 24 5.56 0.11 -42.38
N LEU A 25 4.84 0.55 -41.35
CA LEU A 25 5.45 1.16 -40.18
C LEU A 25 6.28 0.13 -39.40
N SER A 26 7.50 0.53 -39.02
CA SER A 26 8.42 -0.29 -38.26
C SER A 26 7.85 -0.66 -36.88
N PRO A 27 8.31 -1.75 -36.22
CA PRO A 27 7.79 -2.19 -34.92
C PRO A 27 7.84 -1.11 -33.83
N THR A 28 8.78 -0.17 -33.93
CA THR A 28 8.97 0.98 -33.03
C THR A 28 7.97 2.13 -33.28
N GLU A 29 7.26 2.13 -34.41
CA GLU A 29 6.32 3.18 -34.83
C GLU A 29 4.85 2.74 -34.76
N ARG A 30 4.57 1.54 -34.26
CA ARG A 30 3.20 0.97 -34.24
C ARG A 30 2.30 1.69 -33.24
N ALA A 31 1.59 2.71 -33.70
CA ALA A 31 0.36 3.14 -33.07
C ALA A 31 -0.68 2.03 -33.17
N THR A 32 -1.28 1.63 -32.04
CA THR A 32 -2.37 0.65 -32.04
C THR A 32 -3.54 1.16 -32.89
N MET A 33 -4.28 0.24 -33.50
CA MET A 33 -5.43 0.57 -34.36
C MET A 33 -6.44 1.51 -33.63
N PHE A 34 -6.64 1.28 -32.33
CA PHE A 34 -7.46 2.15 -31.47
C PHE A 34 -6.89 3.57 -31.32
N ARG A 35 -5.57 3.73 -31.27
CA ARG A 35 -4.92 5.06 -31.25
C ARG A 35 -5.14 5.80 -32.56
N VAL A 36 -4.98 5.12 -33.70
CA VAL A 36 -5.21 5.72 -35.01
C VAL A 36 -6.65 6.24 -35.10
N GLN A 37 -7.64 5.43 -34.72
CA GLN A 37 -9.05 5.85 -34.69
C GLN A 37 -9.32 7.08 -33.81
N VAL A 38 -8.70 7.15 -32.61
CA VAL A 38 -8.83 8.30 -31.70
C VAL A 38 -8.21 9.56 -32.32
N LEU A 39 -7.06 9.44 -32.97
CA LEU A 39 -6.41 10.57 -33.65
C LEU A 39 -7.24 11.05 -34.84
N THR A 40 -7.80 10.15 -35.65
CA THR A 40 -8.67 10.51 -36.78
C THR A 40 -9.92 11.25 -36.33
N LYS A 41 -10.59 10.77 -35.27
CA LYS A 41 -11.76 11.46 -34.69
C LYS A 41 -11.41 12.86 -34.18
N LYS A 42 -10.27 13.01 -33.49
CA LYS A 42 -9.83 14.32 -32.99
C LYS A 42 -9.43 15.28 -34.11
N LYS A 43 -8.84 14.76 -35.19
CA LYS A 43 -8.53 15.54 -36.40
C LYS A 43 -9.81 16.04 -37.10
N GLN A 44 -10.85 15.20 -37.18
CA GLN A 44 -12.16 15.59 -37.71
C GLN A 44 -12.83 16.70 -36.89
N LEU A 45 -12.57 16.76 -35.58
CA LEU A 45 -13.04 17.82 -34.68
C LEU A 45 -12.20 19.11 -34.74
N GLY A 46 -11.20 19.20 -35.64
CA GLY A 46 -10.37 20.40 -35.82
C GLY A 46 -9.23 20.54 -34.82
N HIS A 47 -8.95 19.55 -33.98
CA HIS A 47 -7.78 19.58 -33.10
C HIS A 47 -6.51 19.23 -33.89
N THR A 48 -5.70 20.24 -34.20
CA THR A 48 -4.43 20.11 -34.95
C THR A 48 -3.27 19.64 -34.06
N VAL A 49 -3.32 19.93 -32.76
CA VAL A 49 -2.30 19.53 -31.78
C VAL A 49 -2.90 18.55 -30.77
N TYR A 50 -2.39 17.32 -30.75
CA TYR A 50 -2.76 16.30 -29.78
C TYR A 50 -1.71 16.19 -28.68
N LEU A 51 -2.07 16.54 -27.44
CA LEU A 51 -1.24 16.26 -26.27
C LEU A 51 -1.64 14.91 -25.65
N ASP A 52 -0.69 13.98 -25.49
CA ASP A 52 -0.96 12.71 -24.81
C ASP A 52 -1.08 12.95 -23.30
N ARG A 53 -2.29 12.77 -22.75
CA ARG A 53 -2.58 12.94 -21.32
C ARG A 53 -2.45 11.63 -20.52
N ARG A 54 -1.91 10.56 -21.10
CA ARG A 54 -1.63 9.32 -20.36
C ARG A 54 -0.71 9.60 -19.18
N GLY A 55 -1.12 9.14 -17.99
CA GLY A 55 -0.38 9.39 -16.75
C GLY A 55 -0.40 10.85 -16.25
N ALA A 56 -0.95 11.80 -17.01
CA ALA A 56 -0.98 13.21 -16.63
C ALA A 56 -2.02 13.53 -15.55
N ALA A 57 -2.99 12.65 -15.33
CA ALA A 57 -3.97 12.80 -14.26
C ALA A 57 -3.27 12.67 -12.89
N LYS A 58 -3.30 13.75 -12.09
CA LYS A 58 -2.98 13.68 -10.67
C LYS A 58 -4.00 12.74 -10.03
N LYS A 59 -3.56 11.54 -9.65
CA LYS A 59 -4.42 10.60 -8.92
C LYS A 59 -4.87 11.29 -7.63
N PRO A 60 -6.17 11.27 -7.28
CA PRO A 60 -6.61 11.81 -6.00
C PRO A 60 -5.82 11.12 -4.88
N ARG A 61 -5.54 11.86 -3.79
CA ARG A 61 -4.86 11.27 -2.64
C ARG A 61 -5.65 10.04 -2.19
N LYS A 62 -4.92 8.93 -1.97
CA LYS A 62 -5.52 7.62 -1.64
C LYS A 62 -6.37 7.65 -0.36
N TYR A 63 -6.19 8.66 0.49
CA TYR A 63 -6.88 8.82 1.77
C TYR A 63 -7.45 10.22 1.89
N PHE A 64 -8.69 10.30 2.38
CA PHE A 64 -9.32 11.54 2.78
C PHE A 64 -8.57 12.12 3.99
N PRO A 65 -8.25 13.44 3.99
CA PRO A 65 -7.50 14.06 5.09
C PRO A 65 -8.22 13.89 6.43
N GLU A 66 -9.54 14.06 6.45
CA GLU A 66 -10.40 13.87 7.63
C GLU A 66 -10.28 12.45 8.21
N LEU A 67 -10.26 11.44 7.35
CA LEU A 67 -10.14 10.05 7.79
C LEU A 67 -8.78 9.80 8.46
N ARG A 68 -7.71 10.41 7.94
CA ARG A 68 -6.37 10.29 8.51
C ARG A 68 -6.32 10.90 9.91
N GLU A 69 -6.97 12.04 10.11
CA GLU A 69 -7.06 12.70 11.42
C GLU A 69 -7.86 11.85 12.41
N GLN A 70 -9.01 11.29 12.02
CA GLN A 70 -9.78 10.38 12.88
C GLN A 70 -8.94 9.18 13.35
N ILE A 71 -8.15 8.59 12.44
CA ILE A 71 -7.26 7.47 12.76
C ILE A 71 -6.17 7.91 13.73
N ARG A 72 -5.53 9.07 13.49
CA ARG A 72 -4.52 9.64 14.38
C ARG A 72 -5.07 9.87 15.78
N THR A 73 -6.18 10.59 15.89
CA THR A 73 -6.82 10.91 17.17
C THR A 73 -7.16 9.65 17.97
N GLN A 74 -7.60 8.59 17.29
CA GLN A 74 -7.85 7.33 17.98
C GLN A 74 -6.56 6.65 18.48
N ILE A 75 -5.49 6.64 17.69
CA ILE A 75 -4.22 6.01 18.10
C ILE A 75 -3.61 6.73 19.30
N GLU A 76 -3.71 8.06 19.34
CA GLU A 76 -3.21 8.90 20.44
C GLU A 76 -3.98 8.71 21.75
N GLN A 77 -5.21 8.19 21.70
CA GLN A 77 -5.99 7.87 22.90
C GLN A 77 -5.47 6.65 23.66
N PHE A 78 -4.64 5.80 23.03
CA PHE A 78 -4.11 4.62 23.70
C PHE A 78 -2.89 4.97 24.57
N PRO A 79 -2.76 4.34 25.76
CA PRO A 79 -1.58 4.53 26.58
C PRO A 79 -0.35 3.96 25.87
N VAL A 80 0.74 4.71 25.95
CA VAL A 80 2.02 4.37 25.32
C VAL A 80 3.08 4.24 26.41
N GLU A 81 3.79 3.13 26.39
CA GLU A 81 4.91 2.87 27.28
C GLU A 81 6.23 3.26 26.60
N GLU A 82 7.07 3.98 27.33
CA GLU A 82 8.43 4.27 26.92
C GLU A 82 9.37 3.18 27.42
N ASN A 83 10.48 2.97 26.70
CA ASN A 83 11.49 2.04 27.16
C ASN A 83 12.18 2.58 28.43
N ARG A 84 11.76 2.08 29.59
CA ARG A 84 12.35 2.42 30.89
C ARG A 84 13.74 1.82 31.09
N TYR A 85 14.07 0.77 30.33
CA TYR A 85 15.26 -0.04 30.54
C TYR A 85 16.19 0.07 29.33
N GLY A 86 17.23 0.87 29.46
CA GLY A 86 18.28 1.00 28.46
C GLY A 86 19.36 1.92 28.97
N ARG A 87 20.62 1.47 28.93
CA ARG A 87 21.78 2.34 29.21
C ARG A 87 21.84 3.54 28.26
N ASN A 88 21.24 3.41 27.06
CA ASN A 88 20.94 4.49 26.14
C ASN A 88 19.40 4.62 26.00
N LYS A 89 18.86 5.81 26.26
CA LYS A 89 17.42 6.09 26.08
C LYS A 89 17.09 5.99 24.59
N SER A 90 16.22 5.06 24.21
CA SER A 90 15.71 4.96 22.84
C SER A 90 14.40 5.72 22.73
N GLU A 91 14.19 6.49 21.66
CA GLU A 91 12.94 7.22 21.37
C GLU A 91 11.77 6.31 20.96
N LYS A 92 11.95 4.98 21.05
CA LYS A 92 10.93 3.99 20.68
C LYS A 92 9.83 3.97 21.73
N LYS A 93 8.61 3.99 21.24
CA LYS A 93 7.38 3.98 22.01
C LYS A 93 6.63 2.68 21.76
N TYR A 94 6.05 2.10 22.82
CA TYR A 94 5.43 0.80 22.77
C TYR A 94 3.97 0.84 23.23
N LEU A 95 3.07 0.29 22.41
CA LEU A 95 1.71 -0.03 22.80
C LEU A 95 1.70 -1.32 23.62
N SER A 96 0.65 -1.50 24.43
CA SER A 96 0.43 -2.73 25.21
C SER A 96 0.59 -4.00 24.34
N PRO A 97 1.21 -5.07 24.88
CA PRO A 97 1.39 -6.33 24.16
C PRO A 97 0.07 -7.04 23.83
N ASP A 98 -1.01 -6.70 24.53
CA ASP A 98 -2.35 -7.25 24.27
C ASP A 98 -3.03 -6.58 23.08
N LEU A 99 -2.53 -5.42 22.64
CA LEU A 99 -3.04 -4.73 21.48
C LEU A 99 -2.40 -5.28 20.20
N ASN A 100 -3.24 -5.42 19.17
CA ASN A 100 -2.83 -5.81 17.84
C ASN A 100 -3.38 -4.81 16.82
N MET A 101 -2.74 -4.70 15.65
CA MET A 101 -3.25 -3.87 14.54
C MET A 101 -4.71 -4.17 14.20
N ASN A 102 -5.09 -5.45 14.17
CA ASN A 102 -6.47 -5.87 13.94
C ASN A 102 -7.42 -5.38 15.04
N ARG A 103 -7.00 -5.45 16.31
CA ARG A 103 -7.82 -4.99 17.46
C ARG A 103 -8.02 -3.48 17.42
N LEU A 104 -6.97 -2.73 17.09
CA LEU A 104 -7.06 -1.28 16.87
C LEU A 104 -8.05 -0.93 15.75
N TYR A 105 -7.97 -1.63 14.63
CA TYR A 105 -8.87 -1.42 13.50
C TYR A 105 -10.33 -1.79 13.82
N ILE A 106 -10.56 -2.89 14.54
CA ILE A 106 -11.90 -3.28 15.00
C ILE A 106 -12.46 -2.21 15.94
N ALA A 107 -11.66 -1.73 16.91
CA ALA A 107 -12.06 -0.64 17.78
C ALA A 107 -12.36 0.65 16.99
N PHE A 108 -11.59 0.92 15.92
CA PHE A 108 -11.84 2.06 15.03
C PHE A 108 -13.17 1.95 14.30
N LYS A 109 -13.46 0.80 13.72
CA LYS A 109 -14.74 0.55 13.06
C LYS A 109 -15.92 0.62 14.02
N LYS A 110 -15.73 0.18 15.27
CA LYS A 110 -16.75 0.29 16.32
C LYS A 110 -17.04 1.75 16.68
N LYS A 111 -16.02 2.61 16.73
CA LYS A 111 -16.15 4.03 17.06
C LYS A 111 -16.69 4.86 15.88
N TYR A 112 -16.30 4.51 14.65
CA TYR A 112 -16.67 5.23 13.43
C TYR A 112 -17.28 4.28 12.39
N PRO A 113 -18.52 3.79 12.59
CA PRO A 113 -19.15 2.82 11.69
C PRO A 113 -19.38 3.37 10.28
N GLN A 114 -19.58 4.68 10.15
CA GLN A 114 -19.84 5.37 8.88
C GLN A 114 -18.60 5.54 7.99
N THR A 115 -17.40 5.19 8.48
CA THR A 115 -16.16 5.39 7.71
C THR A 115 -15.92 4.28 6.68
N ILE A 116 -15.51 4.67 5.48
CA ILE A 116 -15.14 3.76 4.37
C ILE A 116 -13.72 3.19 4.56
N ALA A 117 -13.08 3.45 5.70
CA ALA A 117 -11.70 3.02 5.97
C ALA A 117 -11.55 1.50 5.82
N THR A 118 -10.60 1.06 5.01
CA THR A 118 -10.20 -0.36 4.93
C THR A 118 -9.05 -0.64 5.91
N TYR A 119 -8.85 -1.91 6.26
CA TYR A 119 -7.72 -2.32 7.10
C TYR A 119 -6.37 -1.84 6.52
N ARG A 120 -6.21 -1.94 5.19
CA ARG A 120 -4.98 -1.49 4.53
C ARG A 120 -4.77 0.01 4.66
N CYS A 121 -5.84 0.80 4.52
CA CYS A 121 -5.81 2.23 4.77
C CYS A 121 -5.34 2.54 6.19
N PHE A 122 -5.96 1.90 7.19
CA PHE A 122 -5.60 2.07 8.60
C PHE A 122 -4.14 1.72 8.87
N TYR A 123 -3.67 0.59 8.35
CA TYR A 123 -2.29 0.14 8.49
C TYR A 123 -1.28 1.11 7.86
N ASP A 124 -1.58 1.58 6.64
CA ASP A 124 -0.70 2.50 5.91
C ASP A 124 -0.60 3.85 6.63
N VAL A 125 -1.70 4.34 7.22
CA VAL A 125 -1.71 5.56 8.05
C VAL A 125 -0.90 5.35 9.33
N PHE A 126 -1.14 4.26 10.06
CA PHE A 126 -0.39 3.94 11.30
C PHE A 126 1.12 3.93 11.05
N LYS A 127 1.57 3.24 10.00
CA LYS A 127 3.01 3.10 9.70
C LYS A 127 3.66 4.41 9.24
N LYS A 128 2.93 5.27 8.51
CA LYS A 128 3.46 6.55 8.01
C LYS A 128 3.47 7.63 9.08
N ASP A 129 2.43 7.68 9.90
CA ASP A 129 2.24 8.75 10.87
C ASP A 129 2.96 8.45 12.20
N PHE A 130 3.16 7.17 12.52
CA PHE A 130 3.80 6.72 13.76
C PHE A 130 5.01 5.80 13.50
N PRO A 131 6.14 6.31 12.98
CA PRO A 131 7.31 5.49 12.68
C PRO A 131 7.98 4.87 13.91
N ASN A 132 7.89 5.54 15.07
CA ASN A 132 8.54 5.13 16.33
C ASN A 132 7.65 4.29 17.25
N LEU A 133 6.38 4.06 16.87
CA LEU A 133 5.41 3.33 17.67
C LEU A 133 5.39 1.86 17.27
N ARG A 134 5.54 0.97 18.24
CA ARG A 134 5.54 -0.49 18.04
C ARG A 134 4.64 -1.16 19.06
N PHE A 135 4.31 -2.42 18.82
CA PHE A 135 3.70 -3.26 19.86
C PHE A 135 4.79 -3.80 20.78
N ALA A 136 4.57 -3.72 22.09
CA ALA A 136 5.42 -4.36 23.07
C ALA A 136 5.43 -5.88 22.85
N ARG A 137 6.55 -6.50 23.17
CA ARG A 137 6.57 -7.97 23.28
C ARG A 137 5.95 -8.35 24.62
N PRO A 138 5.20 -9.47 24.69
CA PRO A 138 4.87 -10.07 25.97
C PRO A 138 6.14 -10.25 26.78
N ARG A 139 6.11 -9.84 28.06
CA ARG A 139 7.25 -10.04 28.95
C ARG A 139 7.37 -11.55 29.23
N SER A 140 8.58 -12.07 29.11
CA SER A 140 8.88 -13.41 29.61
C SER A 140 9.27 -13.30 31.08
N ASP A 141 8.55 -13.99 31.96
CA ASP A 141 8.89 -14.06 33.40
C ASP A 141 10.20 -14.83 33.63
N THR A 142 10.64 -15.59 32.62
CA THR A 142 11.89 -16.33 32.64
C THR A 142 12.81 -15.89 31.50
N CYS A 143 14.09 -15.89 31.79
CA CYS A 143 15.15 -15.67 30.82
C CYS A 143 15.51 -16.98 30.12
N SER A 144 16.07 -16.95 28.90
CA SER A 144 16.44 -18.18 28.18
C SER A 144 17.42 -19.05 28.97
N THR A 145 18.32 -18.44 29.75
CA THR A 145 19.24 -19.18 30.64
C THR A 145 18.49 -19.82 31.81
N CYS A 146 17.50 -19.12 32.37
CA CYS A 146 16.60 -19.61 33.41
C CYS A 146 15.84 -20.85 32.91
N ASP A 147 15.28 -20.79 31.70
CA ASP A 147 14.55 -21.90 31.06
C ASP A 147 15.45 -23.10 30.79
N LEU A 148 16.68 -22.86 30.31
CA LEU A 148 17.67 -23.91 30.11
C LEU A 148 18.01 -24.64 31.40
N TYR A 149 18.22 -23.91 32.50
CA TYR A 149 18.47 -24.54 33.80
C TYR A 149 17.25 -25.31 34.30
N GLN A 150 16.03 -24.77 34.16
CA GLN A 150 14.81 -25.51 34.51
C GLN A 150 14.66 -26.80 33.70
N ASN A 151 14.93 -26.76 32.38
CA ASN A 151 14.88 -27.95 31.54
C ASN A 151 15.95 -28.98 31.94
N LYS A 152 17.18 -28.55 32.22
CA LYS A 152 18.25 -29.44 32.72
C LYS A 152 17.89 -30.09 34.06
N MET A 153 17.22 -29.35 34.96
CA MET A 153 16.72 -29.90 36.23
C MET A 153 15.58 -30.92 36.02
N ARG A 154 14.73 -30.72 35.02
CA ARG A 154 13.64 -31.63 34.67
C ARG A 154 14.13 -32.92 34.01
N CYS A 155 15.17 -32.83 33.17
CA CYS A 155 15.68 -33.96 32.39
C CYS A 155 16.74 -34.80 33.11
N SER A 156 17.44 -34.27 34.12
CA SER A 156 18.37 -35.08 34.92
C SER A 156 17.61 -36.08 35.77
N ALA A 157 18.11 -37.31 35.87
CA ALA A 157 17.60 -38.32 36.82
C ALA A 157 18.36 -38.20 38.14
N ASP A 158 19.67 -37.95 38.07
CA ASP A 158 20.57 -38.00 39.21
C ASP A 158 20.42 -36.80 40.15
N PRO A 159 20.25 -37.04 41.47
CA PRO A 159 20.04 -35.97 42.45
C PRO A 159 21.29 -35.09 42.63
N ILE A 160 22.48 -35.63 42.36
CA ILE A 160 23.77 -34.91 42.48
C ILE A 160 23.89 -33.88 41.36
N GLU A 161 23.59 -34.26 40.12
CA GLU A 161 23.61 -33.35 38.98
C GLU A 161 22.58 -32.21 39.15
N LYS A 162 21.39 -32.53 39.68
CA LYS A 162 20.38 -31.52 40.05
C LYS A 162 20.90 -30.52 41.06
N ALA A 163 21.61 -30.97 42.09
CA ALA A 163 22.19 -30.07 43.09
C ALA A 163 23.23 -29.12 42.48
N GLN A 164 24.07 -29.64 41.57
CA GLN A 164 25.07 -28.84 40.85
C GLN A 164 24.42 -27.82 39.92
N ILE A 165 23.43 -28.22 39.11
CA ILE A 165 22.70 -27.31 38.21
C ILE A 165 21.99 -26.20 39.00
N ARG A 166 21.40 -26.53 40.14
CA ARG A 166 20.75 -25.56 41.04
C ARG A 166 21.75 -24.58 41.66
N SER A 167 22.97 -25.01 41.95
CA SER A 167 24.03 -24.12 42.44
C SER A 167 24.48 -23.14 41.36
N SER A 168 24.61 -23.61 40.12
CA SER A 168 24.97 -22.81 38.95
C SER A 168 23.91 -21.76 38.60
N SER A 169 22.62 -22.11 38.66
CA SER A 169 21.54 -21.15 38.37
C SER A 169 21.43 -20.02 39.40
N LYS A 170 21.87 -20.23 40.65
CA LYS A 170 21.92 -19.18 41.68
C LYS A 170 23.04 -18.17 41.42
N LYS A 171 24.16 -18.62 40.85
CA LYS A 171 25.35 -17.79 40.59
C LYS A 171 25.18 -16.91 39.35
N SER A 172 24.36 -17.33 38.39
CA SER A 172 24.05 -16.59 37.15
C SER A 172 22.91 -15.58 37.29
N ARG A 173 22.43 -15.26 38.49
CA ARG A 173 21.31 -14.32 38.74
C ARG A 173 21.67 -12.85 38.50
N SER A 174 22.36 -12.55 37.40
CA SER A 174 22.51 -11.18 36.87
C SER A 174 21.45 -10.89 35.80
N CYS A 175 20.34 -11.64 35.81
CA CYS A 175 19.22 -11.45 34.88
C CYS A 175 18.10 -10.66 35.55
#